data_AF-A0A839IZU6-F1
#
_entry.id   AF-A0A839IZU6-F1
#
_cell.length_a   1.000
_cell.length_b   1.000
_cell.length_c   1.000
_cell.angle_alpha   90.00
_cell.angle_beta   90.00
_cell.angle_gamma   90.00
#
_symmetry.space_group_name_H-M   'P 1'
#
loop_
_entity.id
_entity.type
_entity.pdbx_description
1 polymer ?
#
loop_
_entity_poly.entity_id
_entity_poly.type
_entity_poly.pdbx_seq_one_letter_code
_entity_poly.pdbx_strand_id
1 'polypeptide(L)'
;GTVIPVWVYSNADEVELFLNGKSLGKDKPGTVWNQMQCEWMVPYKEGKLEAIAYIDGKEVKRTLFNTSEQPSKLKTSVQKLEAEDSFEASYIITSESLDENNNLYP
;
A
#
# COMPACT_ATOMS: atom_id res chain seq x y z
N GLY A 1 -17.21 -12.02 9.97
CA GLY A 1 -16.57 -10.71 9.79
C GLY A 1 -16.85 -10.22 8.38
N THR A 2 -16.72 -8.92 8.13
CA THR A 2 -16.82 -8.35 6.78
C THR A 2 -15.70 -8.91 5.91
N VAL A 3 -16.03 -9.36 4.71
CA VAL A 3 -15.04 -9.82 3.73
C VAL A 3 -14.69 -8.64 2.83
N ILE A 4 -13.40 -8.33 2.74
CA ILE A 4 -12.89 -7.17 2.01
C ILE A 4 -12.19 -7.67 0.74
N PRO A 5 -12.56 -7.18 -0.45
CA PRO A 5 -11.75 -7.39 -1.65
C PRO A 5 -10.45 -6.59 -1.51
N VAL A 6 -9.33 -7.29 -1.52
CA VAL A 6 -7.99 -6.69 -1.48
C VAL A 6 -7.36 -6.88 -2.84
N TRP A 7 -6.98 -5.77 -3.46
CA TRP A 7 -6.28 -5.75 -4.74
C TRP A 7 -4.83 -5.33 -4.56
N VAL A 8 -3.94 -6.05 -5.25
CA VAL A 8 -2.52 -5.66 -5.33
C VAL A 8 -2.15 -5.49 -6.79
N TYR A 9 -1.75 -4.27 -7.16
CA TYR A 9 -1.16 -3.96 -8.44
C TYR A 9 0.34 -4.15 -8.36
N SER A 10 0.89 -5.02 -9.20
CA SER A 10 2.31 -5.34 -9.24
C SER A 10 2.72 -5.68 -10.66
N ASN A 11 3.97 -5.36 -11.01
CA ASN A 11 4.63 -5.79 -12.24
C ASN A 11 5.54 -7.02 -12.03
N ALA A 12 5.48 -7.64 -10.85
CA ALA A 12 6.24 -8.85 -10.51
C ALA A 12 5.56 -10.12 -11.04
N ASP A 13 6.27 -11.26 -10.98
CA ASP A 13 5.77 -12.54 -11.48
C ASP A 13 4.63 -13.10 -10.61
N GLU A 14 4.75 -12.92 -9.29
CA GLU A 14 3.76 -13.33 -8.31
C GLU A 14 3.79 -12.42 -7.07
N VAL A 15 2.67 -12.36 -6.37
CA VAL A 15 2.51 -11.67 -5.10
C VAL A 15 1.90 -12.63 -4.09
N GLU A 16 2.43 -12.64 -2.87
CA GLU A 16 1.84 -13.36 -1.74
C GLU A 16 1.28 -12.37 -0.72
N LEU A 17 0.03 -12.58 -0.32
CA LEU A 17 -0.65 -11.76 0.68
C LEU A 17 -0.63 -12.46 2.04
N PHE A 18 -0.38 -11.69 3.10
CA PHE A 18 -0.34 -12.16 4.47
C PHE A 18 -1.25 -11.31 5.35
N LEU A 19 -2.01 -11.96 6.22
CA LEU A 19 -2.77 -11.30 7.28
C LEU A 19 -2.25 -11.78 8.64
N ASN A 20 -1.71 -10.87 9.43
CA ASN A 20 -1.13 -11.15 10.75
C ASN A 20 -0.10 -12.30 10.70
N GLY A 21 0.76 -12.29 9.69
CA GLY A 21 1.81 -13.28 9.47
C GLY A 21 1.34 -14.62 8.89
N LYS A 22 0.04 -14.81 8.69
CA LYS A 22 -0.51 -16.00 8.01
C LYS A 22 -0.67 -15.72 6.52
N SER A 23 -0.05 -16.57 5.69
CA SER A 23 -0.23 -16.52 4.24
C SER A 23 -1.69 -16.77 3.86
N LEU A 24 -2.18 -15.97 2.93
CA LEU A 24 -3.47 -16.08 2.26
C LEU A 24 -3.31 -16.67 0.85
N GLY A 25 -2.10 -17.06 0.48
CA GLY A 25 -1.76 -17.64 -0.82
C GLY A 25 -1.06 -16.66 -1.77
N LYS A 26 -0.44 -17.24 -2.80
CA LYS A 26 0.18 -16.52 -3.90
C LYS A 26 -0.83 -16.33 -5.03
N ASP A 27 -0.74 -15.18 -5.69
CA ASP A 27 -1.48 -14.86 -6.90
C ASP A 27 -0.54 -14.23 -7.93
N LYS A 28 -0.94 -14.25 -9.20
CA LYS A 28 -0.15 -13.68 -10.31
C LYS A 28 -0.93 -12.54 -10.94
N PRO A 29 -0.32 -11.36 -11.14
CA PRO A 29 -0.96 -10.29 -11.89
C PRO A 29 -1.39 -10.80 -13.27
N GLY A 30 -2.66 -10.60 -13.64
CA GLY A 30 -3.12 -11.06 -14.94
C GLY A 30 -2.55 -10.23 -16.10
N THR A 31 -2.59 -10.81 -17.29
CA THR A 31 -2.00 -10.23 -18.52
C THR A 31 -3.04 -9.57 -19.42
N VAL A 32 -4.33 -9.65 -19.06
CA VAL A 32 -5.43 -9.03 -19.80
C VAL A 32 -5.70 -7.66 -19.22
N TRP A 33 -5.94 -6.67 -20.08
CA TRP A 33 -6.05 -5.24 -19.72
C TRP A 33 -7.04 -4.92 -18.59
N ASN A 34 -8.06 -5.75 -18.37
CA ASN A 34 -9.08 -5.56 -17.33
C ASN A 34 -8.91 -6.49 -16.11
N GLN A 35 -7.81 -7.22 -16.01
CA GLN A 35 -7.52 -8.20 -14.95
C GLN A 35 -6.03 -8.16 -14.55
N MET A 36 -5.44 -6.97 -14.46
CA MET A 36 -3.99 -6.82 -14.24
C MET A 36 -3.57 -6.87 -12.77
N GLN A 37 -4.53 -6.98 -11.84
CA GLN A 37 -4.30 -7.06 -10.41
C GLN A 37 -4.27 -8.50 -9.89
N CYS A 38 -3.61 -8.70 -8.76
CA CYS A 38 -3.89 -9.83 -7.89
C CYS A 38 -5.09 -9.51 -6.98
N GLU A 39 -5.90 -10.50 -6.62
CA GLU A 39 -7.12 -10.29 -5.84
C GLU A 39 -7.35 -11.37 -4.77
N TRP A 40 -7.70 -10.93 -3.57
CA TRP A 40 -8.12 -11.80 -2.46
C TRP A 40 -9.40 -11.31 -1.81
N MET A 41 -10.25 -12.25 -1.40
CA MET A 41 -11.39 -12.00 -0.52
C MET A 41 -10.99 -12.26 0.93
N VAL A 42 -10.63 -11.20 1.66
CA VAL A 42 -10.00 -11.31 2.98
C VAL A 42 -11.01 -11.02 4.09
N PRO A 43 -11.28 -11.98 5.01
CA PRO A 43 -12.06 -11.69 6.21
C PRO A 43 -11.33 -10.65 7.06
N TYR A 44 -11.97 -9.52 7.32
CA TYR A 44 -11.36 -8.45 8.09
C TYR A 44 -10.95 -8.93 9.49
N LYS A 45 -9.71 -8.64 9.83
CA LYS A 45 -9.16 -8.77 11.17
C LYS A 45 -8.17 -7.62 11.37
N GLU A 46 -8.29 -6.94 12.49
CA GLU A 46 -7.34 -5.92 12.90
C GLU A 46 -5.90 -6.47 12.93
N GLY A 47 -4.96 -5.60 12.59
CA GLY A 47 -3.53 -5.88 12.65
C GLY A 47 -2.84 -5.56 11.33
N LYS A 48 -1.93 -6.44 10.89
CA LYS A 48 -1.03 -6.19 9.77
C LYS A 48 -1.44 -6.96 8.52
N LEU A 49 -1.65 -6.25 7.42
CA LEU A 49 -1.80 -6.80 6.08
C LEU A 49 -0.51 -6.52 5.29
N GLU A 50 0.07 -7.54 4.68
CA GLU A 50 1.37 -7.43 4.01
C GLU A 50 1.32 -8.14 2.65
N ALA A 51 1.83 -7.48 1.62
CA ALA A 51 2.00 -8.04 0.28
C ALA A 51 3.50 -8.12 -0.05
N ILE A 52 3.95 -9.31 -0.44
CA ILE A 52 5.34 -9.58 -0.86
C ILE A 52 5.33 -9.93 -2.34
N ALA A 53 6.06 -9.18 -3.14
CA ALA A 53 6.19 -9.41 -4.58
C ALA A 53 7.48 -10.18 -4.88
N TYR A 54 7.40 -11.13 -5.82
CA TYR A 54 8.52 -11.99 -6.21
C TYR A 54 8.77 -11.95 -7.72
N ILE A 55 10.05 -11.94 -8.11
CA ILE A 55 10.51 -12.16 -9.49
C ILE A 55 11.52 -13.32 -9.45
N ASP A 56 11.36 -14.30 -10.34
CA ASP A 56 12.17 -15.53 -10.34
C ASP A 56 12.21 -16.23 -8.96
N GLY A 57 11.10 -16.17 -8.23
CA GLY A 57 10.96 -16.74 -6.87
C GLY A 57 11.71 -15.98 -5.77
N LYS A 58 12.33 -14.83 -6.06
CA LYS A 58 13.03 -13.98 -5.08
C LYS A 58 12.18 -12.78 -4.71
N GLU A 59 12.16 -12.43 -3.43
CA GLU A 59 11.50 -11.21 -2.95
C GLU A 59 12.15 -9.96 -3.57
N VAL A 60 11.35 -9.11 -4.21
CA VAL A 60 11.79 -7.85 -4.82
C VAL A 60 11.16 -6.62 -4.17
N LYS A 61 9.99 -6.77 -3.54
CA LYS A 61 9.30 -5.68 -2.85
C LYS A 61 8.38 -6.21 -1.77
N ARG A 62 8.25 -5.43 -0.70
CA ARG A 62 7.32 -5.64 0.39
C ARG A 62 6.59 -4.35 0.69
N THR A 63 5.28 -4.44 0.83
CA THR A 63 4.39 -3.34 1.23
C THR A 63 3.50 -3.84 2.35
N LEU A 64 3.32 -3.03 3.39
CA LEU A 64 2.50 -3.37 4.54
C LEU A 64 1.59 -2.22 4.95
N PHE A 65 0.45 -2.57 5.51
CA PHE A 65 -0.49 -1.68 6.16
C PHE A 65 -0.87 -2.26 7.52
N ASN A 66 -1.01 -1.40 8.51
CA ASN A 66 -1.59 -1.76 9.80
C ASN A 66 -2.92 -1.05 9.95
N THR A 67 -3.88 -1.68 10.64
CA THR A 67 -5.04 -0.98 11.15
C THR A 67 -4.58 0.18 12.03
N SER A 68 -5.02 1.40 11.72
CA SER A 68 -4.69 2.60 12.49
C SER A 68 -5.59 2.76 13.70
N GLU A 69 -5.04 3.29 14.79
CA GLU A 69 -5.81 3.74 15.95
C GLU A 69 -6.39 5.15 15.72
N GLN A 70 -6.90 5.82 16.76
CA GLN A 70 -7.39 7.19 16.62
C GLN A 70 -6.25 8.15 16.19
N PRO A 71 -6.55 9.15 15.34
CA PRO A 71 -5.55 10.07 14.85
C PRO A 71 -5.03 10.93 16.00
N SER A 72 -3.71 11.06 16.10
CA SER A 72 -3.03 11.79 17.17
C SER A 72 -1.94 12.73 16.66
N LYS A 73 -1.54 12.60 15.40
CA LYS A 73 -0.45 13.37 14.78
C LYS A 73 -0.86 13.90 13.41
N LEU A 74 -0.33 15.06 13.06
CA LEU A 74 -0.36 15.60 11.69
C LEU A 74 1.05 15.63 11.14
N LYS A 75 1.31 14.83 10.10
CA LYS A 75 2.59 14.81 9.39
C LYS A 75 2.48 15.71 8.17
N THR A 76 3.35 16.71 8.10
CA THR A 76 3.48 17.57 6.92
C THR A 76 4.79 17.30 6.21
N SER A 77 4.74 17.08 4.90
CA SER A 77 5.92 16.95 4.04
C SER A 77 5.86 18.02 2.95
N VAL A 78 7.01 18.55 2.58
CA VAL A 78 7.14 19.58 1.55
C VAL A 78 8.05 19.05 0.46
N GLN A 79 7.53 19.01 -0.77
CA GLN A 79 8.29 18.71 -1.96
C GLN A 79 8.50 19.99 -2.74
N LYS A 80 9.76 20.35 -2.97
CA LYS A 80 10.12 21.41 -3.92
C LYS A 80 10.08 20.85 -5.33
N LEU A 81 9.39 21.54 -6.23
CA LEU A 81 9.40 21.27 -7.65
C LEU A 81 10.30 22.29 -8.36
N GLU A 82 10.68 21.96 -9.59
CA GLU A 82 11.24 22.96 -10.49
C GLU A 82 10.23 24.09 -10.68
N ALA A 83 10.74 25.32 -10.80
CA ALA A 83 9.90 26.47 -11.09
C ALA A 83 9.41 26.38 -12.54
N GLU A 84 8.15 26.73 -12.76
CA GLU A 84 7.56 26.80 -14.10
C GLU A 84 7.38 28.27 -14.51
N ASP A 85 7.60 28.57 -15.79
CA ASP A 85 7.45 29.89 -16.39
C ASP A 85 8.16 31.03 -15.61
N SER A 86 7.37 32.01 -15.14
CA SER A 86 7.84 33.18 -14.41
C SER A 86 7.72 33.04 -12.89
N PHE A 87 7.36 31.86 -12.37
CA PHE A 87 7.29 31.64 -10.93
C PHE A 87 8.69 31.52 -10.33
N GLU A 88 8.87 32.01 -9.10
CA GLU A 88 10.16 31.91 -8.40
C GLU A 88 10.41 30.50 -7.84
N ALA A 89 9.35 29.82 -7.42
CA ALA A 89 9.41 28.45 -6.91
C ALA A 89 8.03 27.79 -6.87
N SER A 90 8.01 26.47 -6.97
CA SER A 90 6.82 25.64 -6.83
C SER A 90 7.03 24.62 -5.71
N TYR A 91 6.03 24.46 -4.84
CA TYR A 91 6.07 23.49 -3.74
C TYR A 91 4.75 22.73 -3.64
N ILE A 92 4.82 21.44 -3.33
CA ILE A 92 3.70 20.63 -2.89
C ILE A 92 3.85 20.43 -1.38
N ILE A 93 2.81 20.78 -0.64
CA ILE A 93 2.71 20.51 0.79
C ILE A 93 1.67 19.41 0.98
N THR A 94 2.12 18.25 1.49
CA THR A 94 1.24 17.12 1.79
C THR A 94 1.08 17.00 3.29
N SER A 95 -0.15 17.03 3.77
CA SER A 95 -0.51 16.83 5.17
C SER A 95 -1.28 15.52 5.34
N GLU A 96 -0.81 14.66 6.25
CA GLU A 96 -1.35 13.32 6.50
C GLU A 96 -1.69 13.18 8.00
N SER A 97 -2.86 12.66 8.32
CA SER A 97 -3.24 12.31 9.70
C SER A 97 -2.66 10.94 10.05
N LEU A 98 -1.98 10.82 11.19
CA LEU A 98 -1.40 9.56 11.66
C LEU A 98 -1.88 9.25 13.09
N ASP A 99 -1.83 7.97 13.46
CA ASP A 99 -2.01 7.53 14.85
C ASP A 99 -0.71 7.65 15.68
N GLU A 100 -0.75 7.24 16.96
CA GLU A 100 0.41 7.32 17.86
C GLU A 100 1.59 6.46 17.39
N ASN A 101 1.33 5.40 16.63
CA ASN A 101 2.31 4.47 16.10
C ASN A 101 2.82 4.87 14.69
N ASN A 102 2.39 6.03 14.19
CA ASN A 102 2.69 6.56 12.85
C ASN A 102 2.09 5.74 11.69
N ASN A 103 1.02 4.97 11.94
CA ASN A 103 0.21 4.43 10.85
C ASN A 103 -0.63 5.57 10.25
N LEU A 104 -0.79 5.55 8.94
CA LEU A 104 -1.70 6.48 8.26
C LEU A 104 -3.14 6.22 8.73
N TYR A 105 -3.81 7.27 9.20
CA TYR A 105 -5.23 7.25 9.48
C TYR A 105 -5.99 7.57 8.19
N PRO A 106 -6.66 6.58 7.56
CA PRO A 106 -7.29 6.75 6.25
C PRO A 106 -8.56 7.60 6.28
#